data_AF-A0A448YI03-F1
#
_entry.id   AF-A0A448YI03-F1
#
_cell.length_a   1.000
_cell.length_b   1.000
_cell.length_c   1.000
_cell.angle_alpha   90.00
_cell.angle_beta   90.00
_cell.angle_gamma   90.00
#
_symmetry.space_group_name_H-M   'P 1'
#
loop_
_entity.id
_entity.type
_entity.pdbx_description
1 polymer ?
#
loop_
_entity_poly.entity_id
_entity_poly.type
_entity_poly.pdbx_seq_one_letter_code
_entity_poly.pdbx_strand_id
1 'polypeptide(L)'
;NQYFFASGQNIGSLTTHLPFICSLNQKKYRKFMSNPSTRFGSLSPTPPERGSFPLDHFGDCTEAMQKYLKCLKLVRNENAPNCRLLAKDYLNCRMNHDLMDKADWKDLGLPEEQVAASKLDDPAKEREGK
;
A
#
# COMPACT_ATOMS: atom_id res chain seq x y z
N ASN A 1 43.46 20.88 -15.61
CA ASN A 1 44.81 21.36 -15.25
C ASN A 1 44.71 22.83 -14.84
N GLN A 2 44.61 23.14 -13.53
CA GLN A 2 45.72 23.35 -12.56
C GLN A 2 46.33 24.76 -12.74
N TYR A 3 46.51 25.67 -11.76
CA TYR A 3 46.90 25.65 -10.33
C TYR A 3 46.29 26.92 -9.62
N PHE A 4 45.83 26.97 -8.34
CA PHE A 4 46.56 27.04 -7.03
C PHE A 4 47.60 28.19 -6.98
N PHE A 5 47.71 29.16 -6.05
CA PHE A 5 47.65 29.32 -4.57
C PHE A 5 47.25 30.80 -4.25
N ALA A 6 46.70 31.21 -3.10
CA ALA A 6 47.37 31.39 -1.80
C ALA A 6 46.31 31.86 -0.76
N SER A 7 46.14 31.19 0.38
CA SER A 7 46.79 31.47 1.68
C SER A 7 46.04 32.48 2.54
N GLY A 8 45.37 32.00 3.59
CA GLY A 8 44.79 32.82 4.63
C GLY A 8 44.32 31.98 5.81
N GLN A 9 45.27 31.39 6.55
CA GLN A 9 45.01 30.95 7.92
C GLN A 9 45.22 32.14 8.86
N ASN A 10 44.26 32.45 9.72
CA ASN A 10 44.62 32.95 11.04
C ASN A 10 43.64 32.51 12.14
N ILE A 11 44.30 31.98 13.15
CA ILE A 11 43.90 31.42 14.44
C ILE A 11 43.18 32.43 15.35
N GLY A 12 42.26 31.95 16.17
CA GLY A 12 41.56 32.78 17.15
C GLY A 12 40.57 32.00 17.99
N SER A 13 41.08 31.05 18.78
CA SER A 13 40.38 30.50 19.93
C SER A 13 40.08 31.62 20.94
N LEU A 14 38.85 31.69 21.46
CA LEU A 14 38.60 31.76 22.91
C LEU A 14 37.10 31.75 23.20
N THR A 15 36.71 30.67 23.84
CA THR A 15 35.50 30.48 24.61
C THR A 15 35.25 31.67 25.55
N THR A 16 34.14 32.39 25.38
CA THR A 16 33.50 33.09 26.50
C THR A 16 32.04 32.69 26.56
N HIS A 17 31.76 32.00 27.65
CA HIS A 17 30.49 31.53 28.15
C HIS A 17 29.59 32.74 28.40
N LEU A 18 28.38 32.77 27.85
CA LEU A 18 27.27 33.46 28.52
C LEU A 18 25.93 32.75 28.17
N PRO A 19 25.17 32.30 29.17
CA PRO A 19 24.02 31.45 28.97
C PRO A 19 22.79 32.29 28.61
N PHE A 20 22.37 32.24 27.35
CA PHE A 20 20.97 32.52 27.05
C PHE A 20 20.15 31.31 27.45
N ILE A 21 19.66 31.38 28.69
CA ILE A 21 18.50 30.63 29.15
C ILE A 21 17.34 31.03 28.24
N CYS A 22 17.09 30.26 27.18
CA CYS A 22 15.74 30.16 26.66
C CYS A 22 15.15 28.87 27.24
N SER A 23 14.19 29.08 28.13
CA SER A 23 13.45 28.08 28.89
C SER A 23 12.93 26.98 27.97
N LEU A 24 13.66 25.87 27.87
CA LEU A 24 13.16 24.64 27.27
C LEU A 24 12.10 24.07 28.20
N ASN A 25 10.84 24.06 27.76
CA ASN A 25 9.80 23.24 28.37
C ASN A 25 10.11 21.75 28.06
N GLN A 26 11.00 21.13 28.84
CA GLN A 26 11.52 19.77 28.63
C GLN A 26 10.63 18.64 29.18
N LYS A 27 9.29 18.77 29.19
CA LYS A 27 8.41 17.71 29.74
C LYS A 27 7.49 17.02 28.75
N LYS A 28 7.66 17.16 27.42
CA LYS A 28 6.84 16.37 26.49
C LYS A 28 7.42 16.05 25.11
N TYR A 29 8.74 16.08 24.92
CA TYR A 29 9.32 15.73 23.62
C TYR A 29 10.61 14.91 23.72
N ARG A 30 10.69 13.97 24.66
CA ARG A 30 11.72 12.91 24.68
C ARG A 30 11.20 11.65 25.38
N LYS A 31 10.32 10.90 24.73
CA LYS A 31 10.10 9.48 25.09
C LYS A 31 9.55 8.65 23.93
N PHE A 32 10.27 8.65 22.82
CA PHE A 32 10.07 7.63 21.79
C PHE A 32 11.38 7.24 21.12
N MET A 33 12.40 6.95 21.94
CA MET A 33 13.57 6.19 21.51
C MET A 33 13.90 5.21 22.63
N SER A 34 13.50 3.96 22.39
CA SER A 34 14.11 2.68 22.81
C SER A 34 14.83 2.61 24.15
N ASN A 35 14.26 1.89 25.13
CA ASN A 35 14.98 1.39 26.31
C ASN A 35 15.21 -0.13 26.14
N PRO A 36 16.46 -0.63 26.16
CA PRO A 36 16.77 -2.04 25.88
C PRO A 36 16.71 -2.87 27.16
N SER A 37 15.51 -3.24 27.64
CA SER A 37 15.37 -4.21 28.75
C SER A 37 13.97 -4.85 28.85
N THR A 38 13.24 -4.95 27.75
CA THR A 38 12.05 -5.80 27.68
C THR A 38 12.36 -6.93 26.72
N ARG A 39 12.45 -8.15 27.24
CA ARG A 39 12.33 -9.33 26.39
C ARG A 39 10.95 -9.25 25.76
N PHE A 40 10.89 -8.81 24.51
CA PHE A 40 9.80 -9.19 23.61
C PHE A 40 9.92 -10.71 23.48
N GLY A 41 9.29 -11.43 24.41
CA GLY A 41 8.87 -12.80 24.13
C GLY A 41 8.20 -12.75 22.77
N SER A 42 8.58 -13.66 21.87
CA SER A 42 8.13 -13.67 20.47
C SER A 42 6.64 -13.32 20.41
N LEU A 43 6.34 -12.10 19.98
CA LEU A 43 5.01 -11.79 19.48
C LEU A 43 4.95 -12.54 18.15
N SER A 44 4.60 -13.82 18.19
CA SER A 44 4.14 -14.50 17.00
C SER A 44 2.95 -13.67 16.50
N PRO A 45 3.09 -12.98 15.35
CA PRO A 45 1.98 -12.20 14.84
C PRO A 45 0.82 -13.17 14.64
N THR A 46 -0.31 -12.87 15.29
CA THR A 46 -1.54 -13.60 15.03
C THR A 46 -1.82 -13.43 13.53
N PRO A 47 -1.96 -14.51 12.76
CA PRO A 47 -2.24 -14.40 11.34
C PRO A 47 -3.47 -13.51 11.14
N PRO A 48 -3.46 -12.62 10.14
CA PRO A 48 -4.65 -11.83 9.83
C PRO A 48 -5.81 -12.77 9.54
N GLU A 49 -7.01 -12.42 10.01
CA GLU A 49 -8.25 -13.21 9.86
C GLU A 49 -8.54 -13.66 8.42
N ARG A 50 -8.05 -12.92 7.42
CA ARG A 50 -8.21 -13.25 5.99
C ARG A 50 -7.00 -13.96 5.35
N GLY A 51 -6.01 -14.36 6.14
CA GLY A 51 -4.79 -15.00 5.66
C GLY A 51 -3.89 -14.09 4.82
N SER A 52 -2.72 -14.60 4.44
CA SER A 52 -1.92 -14.00 3.37
C SER A 52 -2.63 -14.27 2.05
N PHE A 53 -3.01 -13.21 1.34
CA PHE A 53 -3.71 -13.30 0.05
C PHE A 53 -3.02 -14.32 -0.88
N PRO A 54 -3.74 -15.31 -1.44
CA PRO A 54 -3.14 -16.27 -2.36
C PRO A 54 -2.51 -15.51 -3.53
N LEU A 55 -1.18 -15.57 -3.66
CA LEU A 55 -0.52 -15.04 -4.84
C LEU A 55 -0.93 -15.91 -6.02
N ASP A 56 -1.49 -15.28 -7.06
CA ASP A 56 -1.80 -15.92 -8.34
C ASP A 56 -0.50 -16.52 -8.91
N HIS A 57 -0.27 -17.81 -8.65
CA HIS A 57 1.00 -18.47 -8.92
C HIS A 57 1.14 -18.85 -10.39
N PHE A 58 0.04 -19.26 -11.02
CA PHE A 58 0.01 -19.67 -12.43
C PHE A 58 -0.20 -18.48 -13.37
N GLY A 59 -0.58 -17.32 -12.83
CA GLY A 59 -0.71 -16.10 -13.59
C GLY A 59 -2.01 -16.02 -14.40
N ASP A 60 -3.03 -16.81 -14.03
CA ASP A 60 -4.30 -16.91 -14.75
C ASP A 60 -4.98 -15.54 -14.91
N CYS A 61 -4.81 -14.65 -13.91
CA CYS A 61 -5.41 -13.32 -13.90
C CYS A 61 -4.41 -12.19 -14.18
N THR A 62 -3.20 -12.52 -14.64
CA THR A 62 -2.13 -11.54 -14.89
C THR A 62 -2.51 -10.53 -15.97
N GLU A 63 -3.23 -10.94 -17.02
CA GLU A 63 -3.61 -10.04 -18.11
C GLU A 63 -4.57 -8.94 -17.61
N ALA A 64 -5.63 -9.33 -16.89
CA ALA A 64 -6.60 -8.40 -16.30
C ALA A 64 -5.92 -7.50 -15.25
N MET A 65 -5.04 -8.06 -14.42
CA MET A 65 -4.22 -7.31 -13.47
C MET A 65 -3.41 -6.22 -14.18
N GLN A 66 -2.70 -6.58 -15.26
CA GLN A 66 -1.87 -5.62 -15.99
C GLN A 66 -2.70 -4.51 -16.62
N LYS A 67 -3.88 -4.80 -17.19
CA LYS A 67 -4.79 -3.78 -17.73
C LYS A 67 -5.22 -2.80 -16.63
N TYR A 68 -5.64 -3.31 -15.48
CA TYR A 68 -6.01 -2.50 -14.34
C TYR A 68 -4.86 -1.62 -13.83
N LEU A 69 -3.66 -2.20 -13.63
CA LEU A 69 -2.48 -1.46 -13.18
C LEU A 69 -2.02 -0.41 -14.19
N LYS A 70 -2.13 -0.69 -15.49
CA LYS A 70 -1.87 0.31 -16.54
C LYS A 70 -2.85 1.48 -16.42
N CYS A 71 -4.13 1.21 -16.17
CA CYS A 71 -5.14 2.25 -15.97
C CYS A 71 -4.81 3.15 -14.77
N LEU A 72 -4.51 2.56 -13.61
CA LEU A 72 -4.13 3.32 -12.42
C LEU A 72 -2.95 4.24 -12.66
N LYS A 73 -1.94 3.78 -13.41
CA LYS A 73 -0.77 4.60 -13.79
C LYS A 73 -1.16 5.81 -14.63
N LEU A 74 -2.14 5.66 -15.53
CA LEU A 74 -2.62 6.76 -16.39
C LEU A 74 -3.39 7.82 -15.58
N VAL A 75 -4.21 7.37 -14.63
CA VAL A 75 -5.04 8.25 -13.79
C VAL A 75 -4.35 8.66 -12.49
N ARG A 76 -3.03 8.49 -12.38
CA ARG A 76 -2.23 8.86 -11.20
C ARG A 76 -2.73 8.25 -9.89
N ASN A 77 -3.20 7.00 -9.95
CA ASN A 77 -3.80 6.24 -8.85
C ASN A 77 -5.09 6.87 -8.27
N GLU A 78 -5.79 7.69 -9.05
CA GLU A 78 -7.13 8.17 -8.70
C GLU A 78 -8.19 7.08 -8.98
N ASN A 79 -9.29 7.10 -8.23
CA ASN A 79 -10.39 6.16 -8.43
C ASN A 79 -11.29 6.59 -9.60
N ALA A 80 -10.78 6.42 -10.81
CA ALA A 80 -11.48 6.80 -12.04
C ALA A 80 -12.45 5.69 -12.51
N PRO A 81 -13.62 6.05 -13.08
CA PRO A 81 -14.66 5.09 -13.47
C PRO A 81 -14.18 4.08 -14.53
N ASN A 82 -13.30 4.50 -15.44
CA ASN A 82 -12.67 3.63 -16.43
C ASN A 82 -11.80 2.53 -15.78
N CYS A 83 -11.11 2.82 -14.68
CA CYS A 83 -10.31 1.82 -13.97
C CYS A 83 -11.16 0.90 -13.10
N ARG A 84 -12.35 1.34 -12.68
CA ARG A 84 -13.29 0.52 -11.89
C ARG A 84 -13.85 -0.65 -12.69
N LEU A 85 -14.07 -0.48 -13.99
CA LEU A 85 -14.48 -1.59 -14.88
C LEU A 85 -13.37 -2.65 -14.93
N LEU A 86 -12.12 -2.23 -15.13
CA LEU A 86 -10.97 -3.12 -15.16
C LEU A 86 -10.70 -3.78 -13.80
N ALA A 87 -11.01 -3.08 -12.69
CA ALA A 87 -10.93 -3.65 -11.35
C ALA A 87 -11.96 -4.77 -11.15
N LYS A 88 -13.20 -4.60 -11.66
CA LYS A 88 -14.22 -5.65 -11.63
C LYS A 88 -13.78 -6.88 -12.42
N ASP A 89 -13.26 -6.70 -13.63
CA ASP A 89 -12.76 -7.82 -14.45
C ASP A 89 -11.64 -8.59 -13.75
N TYR A 90 -10.68 -7.88 -13.15
CA TYR A 90 -9.58 -8.49 -12.41
C TYR A 90 -10.07 -9.28 -11.19
N LEU A 91 -10.97 -8.72 -10.39
CA LEU A 91 -11.50 -9.41 -9.21
C LEU A 91 -12.42 -10.57 -9.60
N ASN A 92 -13.20 -10.43 -10.68
CA ASN A 92 -14.02 -11.51 -11.23
C ASN A 92 -13.16 -12.71 -11.64
N CYS A 93 -12.06 -12.47 -12.37
CA CYS A 93 -11.12 -13.53 -12.71
C CYS A 93 -10.65 -14.29 -11.45
N ARG A 94 -10.28 -13.56 -10.38
CA ARG A 94 -9.83 -14.19 -9.14
C ARG A 94 -10.91 -15.01 -8.45
N MET A 95 -12.16 -14.57 -8.49
CA MET A 95 -13.31 -15.30 -7.94
C MET A 95 -13.71 -16.53 -8.77
N ASN A 96 -13.32 -16.59 -10.04
CA ASN A 96 -13.57 -17.74 -10.93
C ASN A 96 -12.47 -18.80 -10.87
N HIS A 97 -11.25 -18.40 -10.53
CA HIS A 97 -10.10 -19.27 -10.36
C HIS A 97 -9.86 -19.68 -8.89
N ASP A 98 -10.83 -19.44 -8.01
CA ASP A 98 -10.74 -19.72 -6.57
C ASP A 98 -9.50 -19.11 -5.89
N LEU A 99 -9.01 -17.99 -6.42
CA LEU A 99 -7.88 -17.21 -5.88
C LEU A 99 -8.34 -16.19 -4.82
N MET A 100 -9.65 -16.10 -4.58
CA MET A 100 -10.32 -15.26 -3.59
C MET A 100 -11.77 -15.76 -3.38
N ASP A 101 -12.30 -15.60 -2.17
CA ASP A 101 -13.71 -15.87 -1.89
C ASP A 101 -14.64 -14.99 -2.75
N LYS A 102 -15.78 -15.55 -3.15
CA LYS A 102 -16.82 -14.81 -3.86
C LYS A 102 -17.43 -13.76 -2.92
N ALA A 103 -17.41 -12.51 -3.36
CA ALA A 103 -17.93 -11.37 -2.59
C ALA A 103 -18.77 -10.46 -3.48
N ASP A 104 -19.76 -9.79 -2.87
CA ASP A 104 -20.58 -8.81 -3.56
C ASP A 104 -19.78 -7.55 -3.90
N TRP A 105 -20.10 -6.93 -5.05
CA TRP A 105 -19.40 -5.72 -5.50
C TRP A 105 -19.46 -4.56 -4.50
N LYS A 106 -20.55 -4.50 -3.71
CA LYS A 106 -20.75 -3.49 -2.66
C LYS A 106 -19.73 -3.66 -1.52
N ASP A 107 -19.45 -4.90 -1.12
CA ASP A 107 -18.50 -5.21 -0.05
C ASP A 107 -17.05 -4.95 -0.47
N LEU A 108 -16.79 -5.06 -1.78
CA LEU A 108 -15.51 -4.73 -2.39
C LEU A 108 -15.33 -3.23 -2.66
N GLY A 109 -16.30 -2.38 -2.32
CA GLY A 109 -16.24 -0.93 -2.56
C GLY A 109 -16.32 -0.55 -4.04
N LEU A 110 -16.91 -1.42 -4.86
CA LEU A 110 -17.10 -1.23 -6.29
C LEU A 110 -18.59 -1.04 -6.61
N PRO A 111 -19.15 0.18 -6.47
CA PRO A 111 -20.53 0.45 -6.84
C PRO A 111 -20.83 -0.02 -8.27
N GLU A 112 -22.02 -0.57 -8.46
CA GLU A 112 -22.64 -0.76 -9.77
C GLU A 112 -22.92 0.61 -10.38
N GLU A 113 -21.90 1.19 -10.99
CA GLU A 113 -22.15 2.21 -11.98
C GLU A 113 -22.93 1.54 -13.11
N GLN A 114 -24.03 2.18 -13.49
CA GLN A 114 -25.02 1.67 -14.43
C GLN A 114 -24.40 1.64 -15.82
N VAL A 115 -23.50 0.69 -16.06
CA VAL A 115 -23.08 0.36 -17.41
C VAL A 115 -24.32 -0.26 -18.03
N ALA A 116 -24.91 0.46 -18.98
CA ALA A 116 -25.94 -0.05 -19.88
C ALA A 116 -25.35 -1.14 -20.80
N ALA A 117 -24.75 -2.17 -20.22
CA ALA A 117 -24.39 -3.41 -20.87
C ALA A 117 -25.58 -4.34 -20.68
N SER A 118 -26.38 -4.41 -21.74
CA SER A 118 -27.09 -5.60 -22.19
C SER A 118 -27.27 -6.70 -21.14
N LYS A 119 -28.53 -6.89 -20.76
CA LYS A 119 -29.06 -8.21 -20.41
C LYS A 119 -28.47 -9.24 -21.39
N LEU A 120 -27.47 -9.98 -20.94
CA LEU A 120 -27.29 -11.36 -21.36
C LEU A 120 -27.58 -12.14 -20.09
N ASP A 121 -28.84 -12.59 -20.06
CA ASP A 121 -29.26 -13.86 -19.48
C ASP A 121 -28.19 -14.61 -18.70
N ASP A 122 -28.39 -14.71 -17.38
CA ASP A 122 -27.99 -15.86 -16.59
C ASP A 122 -28.93 -17.03 -16.95
N PRO A 123 -28.55 -18.04 -17.76
CA PRO A 123 -29.16 -19.34 -17.64
C PRO A 123 -28.48 -20.05 -16.47
N ALA A 124 -29.25 -20.20 -15.40
CA ALA A 124 -29.03 -21.22 -14.39
C ALA A 124 -28.54 -22.54 -15.01
N LYS A 125 -27.51 -23.14 -14.40
CA LYS A 125 -27.45 -24.60 -14.34
C LYS A 125 -26.96 -25.09 -12.98
N GLU A 126 -27.96 -25.28 -12.14
CA GLU A 126 -27.94 -26.24 -11.04
C GLU A 126 -27.72 -27.67 -11.59
N ARG A 127 -27.12 -28.53 -10.75
CA ARG A 127 -27.13 -30.00 -10.72
C ARG A 127 -26.10 -30.72 -11.60
N GLU A 128 -25.21 -31.47 -10.95
CA GLU A 128 -25.33 -32.94 -10.93
C GLU A 128 -24.96 -33.49 -9.55
N GLY A 129 -25.97 -34.05 -8.88
CA GLY A 129 -25.81 -35.06 -7.86
C GLY A 129 -26.63 -36.27 -8.30
N LYS A 130 -25.98 -37.42 -8.44
CA LYS A 130 -26.59 -38.74 -8.42
C LYS A 130 -25.59 -39.72 -7.82
#